data_AF-A0A379EZU9-F1
#
_entry.id   AF-A0A379EZU9-F1
#
_cell.length_a   1.000
_cell.length_b   1.000
_cell.length_c   1.000
_cell.angle_alpha   90.00
_cell.angle_beta   90.00
_cell.angle_gamma   90.00
#
_symmetry.space_group_name_H-M   'P 1'
#
loop_
_entity.id
_entity.type
_entity.pdbx_description
1 polymer ?
#
loop_
_entity_poly.entity_id
_entity_poly.type
_entity_poly.pdbx_seq_one_letter_code
_entity_poly.pdbx_strand_id
1 'polypeptide(L)' 'MPLIRKRQDMGLWLKILKQYGDAYCLPYVLASYRTDSGMTKNKFNAALYQWKFYKHELKFNLIKSLYYFIGYTYNGLFKK' A
#
# COMPACT_ATOMS: atom_id res chain seq x y z
N MET A 1 7.37 1.63 -12.44
CA MET A 1 7.48 1.86 -10.98
C MET A 1 6.94 3.25 -10.72
N PRO A 2 6.01 3.45 -9.77
CA PRO A 2 5.46 4.79 -9.51
C PRO A 2 6.57 5.72 -8.98
N LEU A 3 6.45 7.03 -9.25
CA LEU A 3 7.49 8.02 -8.91
C LEU A 3 7.52 8.33 -7.40
N ILE A 4 6.47 7.99 -6.68
CA ILE A 4 6.41 8.13 -5.23
C ILE A 4 7.54 7.35 -4.51
N ARG A 5 8.19 8.01 -3.54
CA ARG A 5 9.31 7.44 -2.77
C ARG A 5 8.94 6.23 -1.90
N LYS A 6 7.68 6.13 -1.44
CA LYS A 6 7.15 4.99 -0.66
C LYS A 6 5.91 4.44 -1.36
N ARG A 7 5.54 3.19 -1.10
CA ARG A 7 4.45 2.46 -1.79
C ARG A 7 4.78 2.06 -3.24
N GLN A 8 6.07 1.93 -3.55
CA GLN A 8 6.52 1.47 -4.87
C GLN A 8 6.06 0.03 -5.15
N ASP A 9 6.22 -0.87 -4.18
CA ASP A 9 5.75 -2.26 -4.30
C ASP A 9 4.24 -2.33 -4.47
N MET A 10 3.49 -1.54 -3.70
CA MET A 10 2.03 -1.46 -3.83
C MET A 10 1.61 -1.03 -5.23
N GLY A 11 2.26 0.00 -5.78
CA GLY A 11 1.99 0.45 -7.15
C GLY A 11 2.42 -0.56 -8.21
N LEU A 12 3.51 -1.28 -7.99
CA LEU A 12 3.96 -2.36 -8.87
C LEU A 12 2.93 -3.50 -8.91
N TRP A 13 2.51 -4.00 -7.74
CA TRP A 13 1.50 -5.04 -7.64
C TRP A 13 0.18 -4.63 -8.27
N LEU A 14 -0.27 -3.40 -8.02
CA LEU A 14 -1.48 -2.89 -8.67
C LEU A 14 -1.35 -2.85 -10.19
N LYS A 15 -0.18 -2.47 -10.73
CA LYS A 15 0.07 -2.47 -12.17
C LYS A 15 0.03 -3.89 -12.75
N ILE A 16 0.66 -4.85 -12.07
CA ILE A 16 0.66 -6.27 -12.46
C ILE A 16 -0.77 -6.81 -12.49
N LEU A 17 -1.54 -6.61 -11.41
CA LEU A 17 -2.92 -7.11 -11.31
C LEU A 17 -3.85 -6.47 -12.36
N LYS A 18 -3.68 -5.19 -12.68
CA LYS A 18 -4.43 -4.54 -13.76
C LYS A 18 -4.10 -5.11 -15.14
N GLN A 19 -2.88 -5.63 -15.34
CA GLN A 19 -2.43 -6.14 -16.63
C GLN A 19 -2.73 -7.63 -16.81
N TYR A 20 -2.58 -8.43 -15.75
CA TYR A 20 -2.65 -9.89 -15.82
C TYR A 20 -3.86 -10.49 -15.09
N GLY A 21 -4.64 -9.68 -14.38
CA GLY A 21 -5.82 -10.13 -13.64
C GLY A 21 -5.51 -10.59 -12.22
N ASP A 22 -6.19 -11.65 -11.79
CA ASP A 22 -6.16 -12.12 -10.41
C ASP A 22 -4.83 -12.80 -10.04
N ALA A 23 -4.41 -12.62 -8.79
CA ALA A 23 -3.29 -13.35 -8.21
C ALA A 23 -3.77 -14.41 -7.22
N TYR A 24 -3.11 -15.56 -7.23
CA TYR A 24 -3.41 -16.68 -6.35
C TYR A 24 -2.35 -16.82 -5.26
N CYS A 25 -2.78 -17.26 -4.07
CA CYS A 25 -1.87 -17.50 -2.96
C CYS A 25 -1.01 -18.73 -3.24
N LEU A 26 0.30 -18.61 -3.01
CA LEU A 26 1.23 -19.74 -3.02
C LEU A 26 1.56 -20.11 -1.57
N PRO A 27 1.13 -21.28 -1.05
CA PRO A 27 1.19 -21.60 0.38
C PRO A 27 2.59 -22.02 0.87
N TYR A 28 3.66 -21.59 0.17
CA TYR A 28 5.05 -21.92 0.50
C TYR A 28 5.82 -20.68 0.94
N VAL A 29 6.67 -20.83 1.96
CA VAL A 29 7.55 -19.75 2.42
C VAL A 29 8.74 -19.66 1.46
N LEU A 30 8.75 -18.63 0.61
CA LEU A 30 9.82 -18.39 -0.36
C LEU A 30 10.79 -17.26 0.04
N ALA A 31 10.46 -16.49 1.07
CA ALA A 31 11.23 -15.32 1.48
C ALA A 31 11.20 -15.12 2.99
N SER A 32 12.28 -14.56 3.53
CA SER A 32 12.39 -14.07 4.90
C SER A 32 12.65 -12.56 4.91
N TYR A 33 12.04 -11.84 5.85
CA TYR A 33 12.19 -10.39 5.98
C TYR A 33 13.01 -10.04 7.23
N ARG A 34 13.85 -9.01 7.14
CA ARG A 34 14.53 -8.39 8.29
C ARG A 34 13.63 -7.31 8.89
N THR A 35 13.53 -7.26 10.21
CA THR A 35 12.62 -6.36 10.96
C THR A 35 13.37 -5.31 11.80
N ASP A 36 14.69 -5.30 11.73
CA ASP A 36 15.61 -4.48 12.53
C ASP A 36 15.41 -2.96 12.32
N SER A 37 15.35 -2.50 11.06
CA SER A 37 15.34 -1.08 10.70
C SER A 37 14.32 -0.73 9.60
N GLY A 38 13.03 -0.93 9.87
CA GLY A 38 11.97 -0.68 8.89
C GLY A 38 11.62 0.81 8.67
N MET A 39 11.49 1.21 7.39
CA MET A 39 10.97 2.53 6.96
C MET A 39 9.49 2.80 7.38
N THR A 40 8.84 1.81 7.98
CA THR A 40 7.43 1.76 8.38
C THR A 40 7.21 2.01 9.87
N LYS A 41 8.27 2.18 10.67
CA LYS A 41 8.16 2.44 12.12
C LYS A 41 7.32 3.69 12.44
N ASN A 42 7.38 4.71 11.59
CA ASN A 42 6.56 5.91 11.74
C ASN A 42 5.21 5.77 11.02
N LYS A 43 4.17 5.43 11.79
CA LYS A 43 2.79 5.25 11.30
C LYS A 43 2.21 6.52 10.66
N PHE A 44 2.54 7.70 11.17
CA PHE A 44 2.07 8.97 10.62
C PHE A 44 2.63 9.19 9.21
N ASN A 45 3.95 9.01 9.04
CA ASN A 45 4.57 9.04 7.73
C ASN A 45 3.97 7.98 6.79
N ALA A 46 3.72 6.75 7.28
CA ALA A 46 3.11 5.71 6.45
C ALA A 46 1.70 6.09 5.94
N ALA A 47 0.89 6.75 6.78
CA ALA A 47 -0.43 7.26 6.43
C ALA A 47 -0.36 8.42 5.41
N LEU A 48 0.54 9.38 5.61
CA LEU A 48 0.73 10.50 4.68
C LEU A 48 1.11 10.02 3.28
N TYR A 49 2.00 9.03 3.18
CA TYR A 49 2.36 8.44 1.88
C TYR A 49 1.22 7.61 1.28
N GLN A 50 0.38 6.98 2.11
CA GLN A 50 -0.82 6.28 1.62
C GLN A 50 -1.82 7.26 0.99
N TRP A 51 -2.04 8.41 1.64
CA TRP A 51 -2.89 9.47 1.10
C TRP A 51 -2.34 10.02 -0.22
N LYS A 52 -1.03 10.31 -0.27
CA LYS A 52 -0.36 10.76 -1.49
C LYS A 52 -0.49 9.75 -2.63
N PHE A 53 -0.39 8.45 -2.33
CA PHE A 53 -0.58 7.40 -3.33
C PHE A 53 -1.98 7.46 -3.96
N TYR A 54 -3.04 7.64 -3.16
CA TYR A 54 -4.40 7.77 -3.69
C TYR A 54 -4.58 9.03 -4.56
N LYS A 55 -4.03 10.16 -4.14
CA LYS A 55 -4.23 11.45 -4.82
C LYS A 55 -3.36 11.62 -6.06
N HIS A 56 -2.08 11.25 -6.00
CA HIS A 56 -1.11 11.54 -7.06
C HIS A 56 -0.91 10.37 -8.01
N GLU A 57 -0.80 9.13 -7.48
CA GLU A 57 -0.54 7.95 -8.31
C GLU A 57 -1.84 7.37 -8.88
N LEU A 58 -2.87 7.19 -8.04
CA LEU A 58 -4.17 6.65 -8.48
C LEU A 58 -5.12 7.71 -9.04
N LYS A 59 -4.83 9.00 -8.80
CA LYS A 59 -5.66 10.15 -9.23
C LYS A 59 -7.13 10.02 -8.80
N PHE A 60 -7.39 9.48 -7.60
CA PHE A 60 -8.74 9.36 -7.08
C PHE A 60 -9.33 10.74 -6.71
N ASN A 61 -10.64 10.88 -6.91
CA ASN A 61 -11.38 12.02 -6.37
C ASN A 61 -11.39 11.98 -4.82
N LEU A 62 -11.83 13.08 -4.19
CA LEU A 62 -11.73 13.23 -2.74
C LEU A 62 -12.55 12.14 -2.01
N ILE A 63 -13.78 11.89 -2.47
CA ILE A 63 -14.71 10.93 -1.86
C ILE A 63 -14.11 9.51 -1.89
N LYS A 64 -13.66 9.06 -3.07
CA LYS A 64 -13.05 7.73 -3.23
C LYS A 64 -11.76 7.59 -2.42
N SER A 65 -10.94 8.64 -2.39
CA SER A 65 -9.72 8.64 -1.57
C SER A 65 -10.03 8.50 -0.09
N LEU A 66 -11.05 9.22 0.40
CA LEU A 66 -11.47 9.19 1.80
C LEU A 66 -12.00 7.80 2.19
N TYR A 67 -12.88 7.21 1.36
CA TYR A 67 -13.44 5.88 1.60
C TYR A 67 -12.36 4.82 1.82
N TYR A 68 -11.38 4.72 0.92
CA TYR A 68 -10.28 3.76 1.08
C TYR A 68 -9.33 4.13 2.22
N PHE A 69 -9.11 5.43 2.46
CA PHE A 69 -8.24 5.88 3.55
C PHE A 69 -8.81 5.58 4.94
N ILE A 70 -10.13 5.66 5.11
CA ILE A 70 -10.82 5.25 6.34
C ILE A 70 -10.59 3.76 6.58
N GLY A 71 -10.81 2.90 5.58
CA GLY A 71 -10.57 1.46 5.70
C GLY A 71 -9.11 1.12 6.01
N TYR A 72 -8.16 1.80 5.36
CA TYR A 72 -6.73 1.69 5.66
C TYR A 72 -6.42 2.06 7.12
N THR A 73 -6.99 3.17 7.60
CA THR A 73 -6.75 3.67 8.96
C THR A 73 -7.37 2.75 10.00
N TYR A 74 -8.60 2.29 9.78
CA TYR A 74 -9.27 1.32 10.63
C TYR A 74 -8.44 0.04 10.76
N ASN A 75 -8.02 -0.55 9.65
CA ASN A 75 -7.18 -1.75 9.68
C ASN A 75 -5.83 -1.51 10.38
N GLY A 76 -5.20 -0.36 10.19
CA GLY A 76 -3.91 -0.04 10.82
C GLY A 76 -3.97 0.27 12.33
N LEU A 77 -5.17 0.56 12.87
CA LEU A 77 -5.39 0.83 14.29
C LEU A 77 -5.94 -0.40 15.03
N PHE A 78 -6.91 -1.11 14.43
CA PHE A 78 -7.68 -2.16 15.10
C PHE A 78 -7.22 -3.57 14.76
N LYS A 79 -6.60 -3.78 13.59
CA LYS A 79 -6.07 -5.08 13.19
C LYS A 79 -4.58 -5.13 13.60
N LYS A 80 -4.28 -5.93 14.61
CA LYS A 80 -2.93 -6.20 15.09
C LYS A 80 -2.34 -7.38 14.34
#